data_AF-A0A7X5ZTS7-F1
#
_entry.id   AF-A0A7X5ZTS7-F1
#
_cell.length_a   1.000
_cell.length_b   1.000
_cell.length_c   1.000
_cell.angle_alpha   90.00
_cell.angle_beta   90.00
_cell.angle_gamma   90.00
#
_symmetry.space_group_name_H-M   'P 1'
#
loop_
_entity.id
_entity.type
_entity.pdbx_description
1 polymer ?
#
loop_
_entity_poly.entity_id
_entity_poly.type
_entity_poly.pdbx_seq_one_letter_code
_entity_poly.pdbx_strand_id
1 'polypeptide(L)'
;MTETRPPSDDVGAQDDIEVRLGASLVHLPIIRSVAASIAMRADFDLDAIADLRLAVDEACSTLITRAVPGSTMVCRFTISETELRFRGAVSSADEDAPSTGSFGWRVLTTLADSANSWVEPGSQNGQRNWIHIELAKRKPAFT
;
A
#
# COMPACT_ATOMS: atom_id res chain seq x y z
N MET A 1 -10.97 -5.58 -15.84
CA MET A 1 -12.04 -5.94 -14.89
C MET A 1 -11.98 -7.46 -14.73
N THR A 2 -11.73 -8.02 -13.54
CA THR A 2 -12.70 -7.96 -12.43
C THR A 2 -12.06 -7.67 -11.08
N GLU A 3 -12.63 -6.66 -10.42
CA GLU A 3 -12.60 -6.42 -8.99
C GLU A 3 -13.97 -6.89 -8.47
N THR A 4 -14.04 -7.68 -7.40
CA THR A 4 -15.34 -8.13 -6.84
C THR A 4 -15.56 -7.78 -5.37
N ARG A 5 -14.69 -6.87 -4.88
CA ARG A 5 -14.79 -5.83 -3.82
C ARG A 5 -14.53 -6.22 -2.35
N PRO A 6 -13.39 -5.81 -1.79
CA PRO A 6 -13.34 -4.55 -1.05
C PRO A 6 -12.07 -3.75 -1.38
N PRO A 7 -12.25 -2.51 -1.86
CA PRO A 7 -12.02 -1.40 -0.94
C PRO A 7 -13.14 -0.34 -1.01
N SER A 8 -13.64 0.06 0.17
CA SER A 8 -13.99 1.45 0.52
C SER A 8 -13.68 1.57 2.02
N ASP A 9 -13.32 2.72 2.58
CA ASP A 9 -14.29 3.76 2.89
C ASP A 9 -13.98 5.05 2.15
N ASP A 10 -14.97 5.60 1.42
CA ASP A 10 -14.95 6.72 0.46
C ASP A 10 -13.64 7.50 0.32
N VAL A 11 -13.21 7.75 -0.93
CA VAL A 11 -12.12 8.71 -1.18
C VAL A 11 -12.53 10.05 -0.58
N GLY A 12 -11.97 10.34 0.60
CA GLY A 12 -12.48 11.35 1.51
C GLY A 12 -11.63 12.60 1.45
N ALA A 13 -12.26 13.74 1.16
CA ALA A 13 -11.65 15.07 1.09
C ALA A 13 -10.45 15.19 0.11
N GLN A 14 -9.89 16.40 0.03
CA GLN A 14 -8.91 16.82 -0.98
C GLN A 14 -7.57 16.04 -0.98
N ASP A 15 -7.26 15.32 0.10
CA ASP A 15 -5.93 14.76 0.40
C ASP A 15 -5.86 13.22 0.37
N ASP A 16 -6.79 12.61 -0.37
CA ASP A 16 -6.87 11.17 -0.54
C ASP A 16 -6.78 10.77 -2.01
N ILE A 17 -5.84 9.88 -2.32
CA ILE A 17 -5.48 9.52 -3.70
C ILE A 17 -5.53 8.01 -3.83
N GLU A 18 -6.37 7.52 -4.74
CA GLU A 18 -6.44 6.11 -5.10
C GLU A 18 -5.88 5.87 -6.51
N VAL A 19 -5.03 4.84 -6.63
CA VAL A 19 -4.48 4.35 -7.90
C VAL A 19 -4.83 2.88 -8.04
N ARG A 20 -5.41 2.52 -9.19
CA ARG A 20 -5.75 1.15 -9.55
C ARG A 20 -4.95 0.72 -10.76
N LEU A 21 -4.35 -0.46 -10.69
CA LEU A 21 -3.43 -0.98 -11.70
C LEU A 21 -3.47 -2.50 -11.73
N GLY A 22 -3.00 -3.10 -12.82
CA GLY A 22 -2.79 -4.55 -12.84
C GLY A 22 -1.81 -4.96 -11.74
N ALA A 23 -2.05 -6.08 -11.07
CA ALA A 23 -1.12 -6.64 -10.10
C ALA A 23 0.10 -7.23 -10.83
N SER A 24 1.02 -6.35 -11.26
CA SER A 24 2.18 -6.71 -12.06
C SER A 24 3.38 -5.81 -11.72
N LEU A 25 4.56 -6.43 -11.59
CA LEU A 25 5.80 -5.75 -11.22
C LEU A 25 6.20 -4.64 -12.20
N VAL A 26 5.74 -4.71 -13.45
CA VAL A 26 6.00 -3.70 -14.49
C VAL A 26 5.46 -2.32 -14.13
N HIS A 27 4.47 -2.25 -13.22
CA HIS A 27 3.84 -1.00 -12.79
C HIS A 27 4.47 -0.40 -11.52
N LEU A 28 5.37 -1.10 -10.84
CA LEU A 28 6.05 -0.58 -9.65
C LEU A 28 6.72 0.79 -9.86
N PRO A 29 7.38 1.09 -11.00
CA PRO A 29 7.93 2.42 -11.23
C PRO A 29 6.89 3.54 -11.16
N ILE A 30 5.65 3.27 -11.59
CA ILE A 30 4.56 4.25 -11.57
C ILE A 30 4.17 4.57 -10.13
N ILE A 31 3.97 3.53 -9.31
CA ILE A 31 3.58 3.71 -7.90
C ILE A 31 4.69 4.41 -7.11
N ARG A 32 5.96 4.10 -7.37
CA ARG A 32 7.09 4.84 -6.77
C ARG A 32 7.08 6.32 -7.14
N SER A 33 6.77 6.67 -8.38
CA SER A 33 6.68 8.07 -8.82
C SER A 33 5.49 8.79 -8.18
N VAL A 34 4.34 8.12 -8.04
CA VAL A 34 3.17 8.66 -7.34
C VAL A 34 3.51 8.93 -5.87
N ALA A 35 4.07 7.93 -5.16
CA ALA A 35 4.47 8.07 -3.76
C ALA A 35 5.45 9.24 -3.54
N ALA A 36 6.46 9.37 -4.42
CA ALA A 36 7.42 10.48 -4.38
C ALA A 36 6.72 11.84 -4.57
N SER A 37 5.84 11.93 -5.57
CA SER A 37 5.13 13.18 -5.87
C SER A 37 4.22 13.63 -4.73
N ILE A 38 3.54 12.67 -4.09
CA ILE A 38 2.68 12.92 -2.93
C ILE A 38 3.51 13.38 -1.73
N ALA A 39 4.60 12.67 -1.41
CA ALA A 39 5.45 13.01 -0.27
C ALA A 39 6.14 14.37 -0.44
N MET A 40 6.62 14.70 -1.66
CA MET A 40 7.17 16.03 -1.96
C MET A 40 6.14 17.14 -1.73
N ARG A 41 4.89 16.93 -2.18
CA ARG A 41 3.82 17.91 -1.99
C ARG A 41 3.34 18.01 -0.53
N ALA A 42 3.64 17.00 0.28
CA ALA A 42 3.35 16.96 1.71
C ALA A 42 4.55 17.42 2.58
N ASP A 43 5.56 18.05 1.98
CA ASP A 43 6.75 18.63 2.65
C ASP A 43 7.61 17.62 3.42
N PHE A 44 7.67 16.36 2.96
CA PHE A 44 8.66 15.40 3.46
C PHE A 44 10.07 15.72 2.94
N ASP A 45 11.09 15.45 3.76
CA ASP A 45 12.48 15.56 3.33
C ASP A 45 12.90 14.43 2.36
N LEU A 46 14.07 14.59 1.74
CA LEU A 46 14.54 13.66 0.70
C LEU A 46 14.77 12.24 1.23
N ASP A 47 15.20 12.11 2.48
CA ASP A 47 15.46 10.81 3.11
C ASP A 47 14.13 10.09 3.36
N ALA A 48 13.13 10.79 3.92
CA ALA A 48 11.80 10.24 4.13
C ALA A 48 11.07 9.92 2.81
N ILE A 49 11.31 10.71 1.75
CA ILE A 49 10.80 10.39 0.40
C ILE A 49 11.48 9.12 -0.13
N ALA A 50 12.79 8.97 0.03
CA ALA A 50 13.51 7.77 -0.40
C ALA A 50 13.03 6.52 0.36
N ASP A 51 12.88 6.63 1.68
CA ASP A 51 12.33 5.59 2.54
C ASP A 51 10.92 5.18 2.11
N LEU A 52 10.03 6.15 1.89
CA LEU A 52 8.66 5.89 1.48
C LEU A 52 8.61 5.18 0.14
N ARG A 53 9.43 5.59 -0.83
CA ARG A 53 9.47 4.93 -2.15
C ARG A 53 9.90 3.47 -2.02
N LEU A 54 10.90 3.17 -1.19
CA LEU A 54 11.36 1.82 -0.94
C LEU A 54 10.30 0.99 -0.19
N ALA A 55 9.66 1.57 0.83
CA ALA A 55 8.61 0.90 1.61
C ALA A 55 7.39 0.57 0.73
N VAL A 56 6.94 1.52 -0.09
CA VAL A 56 5.84 1.31 -1.02
C VAL A 56 6.19 0.26 -2.08
N ASP A 57 7.44 0.26 -2.57
CA ASP A 57 7.91 -0.74 -3.53
C ASP A 57 7.85 -2.16 -2.95
N GLU A 58 8.35 -2.34 -1.73
CA GLU A 58 8.37 -3.63 -1.03
C GLU A 58 6.95 -4.10 -0.67
N ALA A 59 6.07 -3.19 -0.24
CA ALA A 59 4.68 -3.52 0.04
C ALA A 59 3.95 -3.97 -1.24
N CYS A 60 4.13 -3.23 -2.34
CA CYS A 60 3.51 -3.57 -3.62
C CYS A 60 4.07 -4.86 -4.20
N SER A 61 5.38 -5.09 -4.15
CA SER A 61 5.99 -6.33 -4.63
C SER A 61 5.47 -7.54 -3.84
N THR A 62 5.41 -7.42 -2.51
CA THR A 62 4.85 -8.45 -1.62
C THR A 62 3.39 -8.76 -1.98
N LEU A 63 2.55 -7.74 -2.15
CA LEU A 63 1.15 -7.91 -2.55
C LEU A 63 1.04 -8.58 -3.92
N ILE A 64 1.80 -8.13 -4.92
CA ILE A 64 1.76 -8.69 -6.28
C ILE A 64 2.12 -10.18 -6.29
N THR A 65 3.07 -10.64 -5.46
CA THR A 65 3.41 -12.07 -5.38
C THR A 65 2.27 -12.96 -4.85
N ARG A 66 1.33 -12.37 -4.11
CA ARG A 66 0.16 -13.05 -3.54
C ARG A 66 -1.12 -12.77 -4.31
N ALA A 67 -1.05 -11.93 -5.33
CA ALA A 67 -2.20 -11.52 -6.09
C ALA A 67 -2.68 -12.67 -6.99
N VAL A 68 -4.00 -12.75 -7.16
CA VAL A 68 -4.58 -13.58 -8.21
C VAL A 68 -4.03 -13.14 -9.57
N PRO A 69 -3.55 -14.06 -10.42
CA PRO A 69 -3.04 -13.69 -11.75
C PRO A 69 -4.07 -12.90 -12.56
N GLY A 70 -3.64 -11.77 -13.13
CA GLY A 70 -4.51 -10.88 -13.91
C GLY A 70 -5.48 -10.03 -13.08
N SER A 71 -5.41 -10.07 -11.75
CA SER A 71 -6.22 -9.22 -10.87
C SER A 71 -5.67 -7.79 -10.78
N THR A 72 -6.46 -6.92 -10.16
CA THR A 72 -6.13 -5.51 -9.93
C THR A 72 -5.54 -5.34 -8.53
N MET A 73 -4.50 -4.53 -8.43
CA MET A 73 -4.02 -3.97 -7.17
C MET A 73 -4.64 -2.58 -6.96
N VAL A 74 -5.05 -2.30 -5.73
CA VAL A 74 -5.54 -0.98 -5.31
C VAL A 74 -4.52 -0.39 -4.34
N CYS A 75 -4.06 0.81 -4.64
CA CYS A 75 -3.14 1.58 -3.81
C CYS A 75 -3.82 2.87 -3.39
N ARG A 76 -3.88 3.15 -2.09
CA ARG A 76 -4.44 4.38 -1.55
C ARG A 76 -3.41 5.12 -0.71
N PHE A 77 -3.37 6.43 -0.90
CA PHE A 77 -2.52 7.35 -0.16
C PHE A 77 -3.41 8.36 0.54
N THR A 78 -3.30 8.44 1.86
CA THR A 78 -4.04 9.41 2.67
C THR A 78 -3.05 10.27 3.42
N ILE A 79 -3.17 11.59 3.26
CA ILE A 79 -2.28 12.56 3.88
C ILE A 79 -3.03 13.24 5.00
N SER A 80 -2.40 13.31 6.18
CA SER A 80 -2.89 14.09 7.31
C SER A 80 -1.90 15.21 7.66
N GLU A 81 -2.22 15.97 8.71
CA GLU A 81 -1.30 16.98 9.25
C GLU A 81 -0.01 16.35 9.80
N THR A 82 -0.03 15.08 10.20
CA THR A 82 1.08 14.44 10.94
C THR A 82 1.74 13.28 10.21
N GLU A 83 1.11 12.70 9.19
CA GLU A 83 1.62 11.52 8.51
C GLU A 83 1.11 11.37 7.08
N LEU A 84 1.80 10.52 6.33
CA LEU A 84 1.35 9.95 5.06
C LEU A 84 1.13 8.45 5.29
N ARG A 85 -0.08 8.00 4.99
CA ARG A 85 -0.46 6.58 5.05
C ARG A 85 -0.61 6.02 3.65
N PHE A 86 0.01 4.88 3.40
CA PHE A 86 -0.19 4.08 2.20
C PHE A 86 -0.90 2.78 2.57
N ARG A 87 -1.91 2.41 1.80
CA ARG A 87 -2.57 1.10 1.88
C ARG A 87 -2.61 0.46 0.50
N GLY A 88 -1.99 -0.70 0.37
CA GLY A 88 -2.07 -1.56 -0.80
C GLY A 88 -3.02 -2.73 -0.55
N ALA A 89 -3.74 -3.16 -1.58
CA ALA A 89 -4.66 -4.28 -1.51
C ALA A 89 -4.69 -5.08 -2.81
N VAL A 90 -4.71 -6.41 -2.71
CA VAL A 90 -4.95 -7.32 -3.84
C VAL A 90 -5.92 -8.40 -3.44
N SER A 91 -6.69 -8.89 -4.41
CA SER A 91 -7.39 -10.16 -4.22
C SER A 91 -6.39 -11.32 -4.23
N SER A 92 -6.55 -12.26 -3.30
CA SER A 92 -5.66 -13.41 -3.13
C SER A 92 -6.46 -14.71 -2.94
N ALA A 93 -5.82 -15.83 -3.25
CA ALA A 93 -6.29 -17.16 -2.86
C ALA A 93 -5.74 -17.59 -1.50
N ASP A 94 -4.78 -16.86 -0.95
CA ASP A 94 -4.18 -17.18 0.35
C ASP A 94 -5.15 -16.80 1.50
N GLU A 95 -5.02 -17.53 2.61
CA GLU A 95 -5.81 -17.32 3.82
C GLU A 95 -5.05 -16.53 4.90
N ASP A 96 -3.72 -16.38 4.72
CA ASP A 96 -2.83 -15.76 5.70
C ASP A 96 -2.25 -14.42 5.22
N ALA A 97 -2.07 -13.49 6.17
CA ALA A 97 -1.38 -12.24 5.93
C ALA A 97 0.13 -12.46 5.69
N PRO A 98 0.85 -11.48 5.11
CA PRO A 98 2.31 -11.48 5.03
C PRO A 98 2.98 -11.80 6.37
N SER A 99 3.98 -12.69 6.34
CA SER A 99 4.71 -13.05 7.55
C SER A 99 5.52 -11.86 8.05
N THR A 100 5.25 -11.46 9.29
CA THR A 100 5.96 -10.36 9.96
C THR A 100 7.42 -10.71 10.33
N GLY A 101 7.80 -11.99 10.23
CA GLY A 101 9.18 -12.45 10.42
C GLY A 101 10.05 -12.41 9.16
N SER A 102 9.44 -12.18 7.99
CA SER A 102 10.11 -12.22 6.68
C SER A 102 11.11 -11.08 6.48
N PHE A 103 12.05 -11.26 5.54
CA PHE A 103 13.01 -10.20 5.19
C PHE A 103 12.30 -8.94 4.68
N GLY A 104 11.33 -9.08 3.78
CA GLY A 104 10.54 -7.96 3.25
C GLY A 104 9.81 -7.19 4.35
N TRP A 105 9.26 -7.89 5.36
CA TRP A 105 8.66 -7.22 6.51
C TRP A 105 9.66 -6.42 7.33
N ARG A 106 10.87 -6.96 7.54
CA ARG A 106 11.94 -6.22 8.24
C ARG A 106 12.32 -4.94 7.50
N VAL A 107 12.41 -5.01 6.17
CA VAL A 107 12.63 -3.83 5.31
C VAL A 107 11.51 -2.80 5.52
N LEU A 108 10.24 -3.21 5.47
CA LEU A 108 9.10 -2.30 5.73
C LEU A 108 9.18 -1.63 7.10
N THR A 109 9.43 -2.38 8.17
CA THR A 109 9.53 -1.85 9.54
C THR A 109 10.79 -1.00 9.79
N THR A 110 11.77 -1.06 8.88
CA THR A 110 12.95 -0.18 8.94
C THR A 110 12.67 1.16 8.27
N LEU A 111 11.90 1.15 7.18
CA LEU A 111 11.66 2.32 6.33
C LEU A 111 10.43 3.13 6.76
N ALA A 112 9.43 2.48 7.36
CA ALA A 112 8.19 3.12 7.81
C ALA A 112 8.11 3.19 9.33
N ASP A 113 7.42 4.21 9.86
CA ASP A 113 7.16 4.34 11.31
C ASP A 113 6.20 3.26 11.82
N SER A 114 5.34 2.76 10.94
CA SER A 114 4.47 1.61 11.23
C SER A 114 4.19 0.82 9.96
N ALA A 115 4.01 -0.49 10.11
CA ALA A 115 3.57 -1.39 9.06
C ALA A 115 2.57 -2.39 9.65
N ASN A 116 1.48 -2.66 8.93
CA ASN A 116 0.46 -3.63 9.30
C ASN A 116 -0.01 -4.42 8.09
N SER A 117 -0.46 -5.65 8.29
CA SER A 117 -1.02 -6.47 7.23
C SER A 117 -2.13 -7.36 7.77
N TRP A 118 -3.14 -7.58 6.95
CA TRP A 118 -4.29 -8.38 7.33
C TRP A 118 -4.95 -8.99 6.10
N VAL A 119 -5.76 -10.01 6.36
CA VAL A 119 -6.65 -10.59 5.38
C VAL A 119 -8.05 -10.06 5.63
N GLU A 120 -8.68 -9.52 4.60
CA GLU A 120 -10.09 -9.17 4.58
C GLU A 120 -10.84 -10.30 3.86
N PRO A 121 -11.64 -11.11 4.59
CA PRO A 121 -12.42 -12.18 3.98
C PRO A 121 -13.41 -11.62 2.96
N GLY A 122 -13.58 -12.32 1.84
CA GLY A 122 -14.60 -11.95 0.86
C GLY A 122 -15.99 -11.95 1.51
N SER A 123 -16.74 -10.84 1.35
CA SER A 123 -18.01 -10.64 2.08
C SER A 123 -19.17 -11.54 1.59
N GLN A 124 -19.01 -12.24 0.46
CA GLN A 124 -20.02 -13.14 -0.10
C GLN A 124 -19.44 -14.52 -0.44
N ASN A 125 -20.29 -15.56 -0.39
CA ASN A 125 -19.92 -16.92 -0.77
C ASN A 125 -19.32 -16.96 -2.18
N GLY A 126 -18.09 -17.46 -2.30
CA GLY A 126 -17.34 -17.53 -3.56
C GLY A 126 -16.50 -16.29 -3.88
N GLN A 127 -16.52 -15.26 -3.03
CA GLN A 127 -15.65 -14.11 -3.15
C GLN A 127 -14.28 -14.41 -2.53
N ARG A 128 -13.23 -13.99 -3.23
CA ARG A 128 -11.84 -14.21 -2.80
C ARG A 128 -11.46 -13.27 -1.66
N ASN A 129 -10.55 -13.74 -0.82
CA ASN A 129 -9.91 -12.94 0.21
C ASN A 129 -9.15 -11.76 -0.41
N TRP A 130 -8.94 -10.73 0.39
CA TRP A 130 -8.09 -9.61 0.07
C TRP A 130 -6.96 -9.51 1.07
N ILE A 131 -5.75 -9.35 0.57
CA ILE A 131 -4.59 -9.11 1.40
C ILE A 131 -4.30 -7.63 1.35
N HIS A 132 -4.14 -7.05 2.54
CA HIS A 132 -3.78 -5.66 2.71
C HIS A 132 -2.39 -5.54 3.33
N ILE A 133 -1.65 -4.54 2.85
CA ILE A 133 -0.48 -4.01 3.56
C ILE A 133 -0.72 -2.52 3.74
N GLU A 134 -0.52 -2.04 4.95
CA GLU A 134 -0.56 -0.64 5.30
C GLU A 134 0.77 -0.23 5.91
N LEU A 135 1.19 1.00 5.59
CA LEU A 135 2.36 1.63 6.18
C LEU A 135 2.09 3.12 6.39
N ALA A 136 2.69 3.68 7.43
CA ALA A 136 2.63 5.11 7.71
C ALA A 136 4.04 5.67 7.91
N LYS A 137 4.27 6.86 7.35
CA LYS A 137 5.47 7.66 7.56
C LYS A 137 5.04 8.99 8.17
N ARG A 138 5.59 9.34 9.34
CA ARG A 138 5.30 10.59 10.02
C ARG A 138 6.00 11.74 9.34
N LYS A 139 5.33 12.89 9.27
CA LYS A 139 5.98 14.14 8.90
C LYS A 139 7.03 14.49 9.97
N PRO A 140 8.19 15.02 9.56
CA PRO A 140 9.16 15.52 10.52
C PRO A 140 8.51 16.61 11.38
N ALA A 141 8.71 16.54 12.70
CA ALA A 141 8.27 17.59 13.59
C ALA A 141 9.13 18.83 13.33
N PHE A 142 8.55 19.88 12.75
CA PHE A 142 9.20 21.18 12.69
C PHE A 142 9.41 21.65 14.14
N THR A 143 10.67 21.73 14.56
CA THR A 143 11.07 22.28 15.86
C THR A 143 11.54 23.70 15.70
#